data_AF-A0A3D5SFV9-F1
#
_entry.id   AF-A0A3D5SFV9-F1
#
_cell.length_a   1.000
_cell.length_b   1.000
_cell.length_c   1.000
_cell.angle_alpha   90.00
_cell.angle_beta   90.00
_cell.angle_gamma   90.00
#
_symmetry.space_group_name_H-M   'P 1'
#
loop_
_entity.id
_entity.type
_entity.pdbx_description
1 polymer ?
#
loop_
_entity_poly.entity_id
_entity_poly.type
_entity_poly.pdbx_seq_one_letter_code
_entity_poly.pdbx_strand_id
1 'polypeptide(L)'
;MPIKLHISPRLVKSVSSLYNDPNRIFMEYIDNSLDSAGHWFSDESVGYTRPIEITLKIEGKNKKDGRVTIADNCFGITNFKKVVQSIGNSDKKAQGFTNGQFGYGIYSFMAACEKLEVFSKLHKEDALYIPILRKQFDEARQEDVQFPDPKIKKDFPSISGTVIILSEFDQDSWKQINTEELKKEMEKHFELLLRRKN
;
A
#
# COMPACT_ATOMS: atom_id res chain seq x y z
N MET A 1 13.21 20.38 -0.91
CA MET A 1 12.37 20.84 0.23
C MET A 1 11.67 19.61 0.75
N PRO A 2 11.76 19.33 2.06
CA PRO A 2 11.17 18.13 2.64
C PRO A 2 9.66 18.10 2.39
N ILE A 3 9.13 16.89 2.19
CA ILE A 3 7.72 16.70 1.91
C ILE A 3 6.92 16.97 3.19
N LYS A 4 5.98 17.91 3.13
CA LYS A 4 5.15 18.32 4.29
C LYS A 4 3.87 17.49 4.39
N LEU A 5 3.50 17.15 5.62
CA LEU A 5 2.19 16.58 5.95
C LEU A 5 1.14 17.71 5.93
N HIS A 6 -0.01 17.46 5.30
CA HIS A 6 -1.11 18.44 5.17
C HIS A 6 -2.27 18.20 6.15
N ILE A 7 -2.02 17.42 7.21
CA ILE A 7 -3.03 17.03 8.20
C ILE A 7 -2.38 16.84 9.57
N SER A 8 -3.19 16.96 10.63
CA SER A 8 -2.76 16.68 11.99
C SER A 8 -2.24 15.23 12.13
N PRO A 9 -0.99 15.01 12.60
CA PRO A 9 -0.43 13.67 12.82
C PRO A 9 -1.27 12.82 13.78
N ARG A 10 -1.88 13.47 14.79
CA ARG A 10 -2.79 12.83 15.74
C ARG A 10 -4.02 12.25 15.05
N LEU A 11 -4.59 12.99 14.09
CA LEU A 11 -5.76 12.52 13.34
C LEU A 11 -5.39 11.30 12.47
N VAL A 12 -4.22 11.32 11.82
CA VAL A 12 -3.75 10.17 11.04
C VAL A 12 -3.65 8.93 11.94
N LYS A 13 -3.02 9.04 13.11
CA LYS A 13 -2.93 7.93 14.07
C LYS A 13 -4.28 7.45 14.56
N SER A 14 -5.20 8.36 14.89
CA SER A 14 -6.55 7.99 15.32
C SER A 14 -7.30 7.23 14.23
N VAL A 15 -7.22 7.65 12.96
CA VAL A 15 -7.83 6.94 11.84
C VAL A 15 -7.16 5.59 11.62
N SER A 16 -5.82 5.53 11.64
CA SER A 16 -5.09 4.27 11.52
C SER A 16 -5.47 3.27 12.61
N SER A 17 -5.70 3.72 13.86
CA SER A 17 -6.09 2.84 14.96
C SER A 17 -7.46 2.15 14.78
N LEU A 18 -8.29 2.59 13.82
CA LEU A 18 -9.53 1.91 13.47
C LEU A 18 -9.28 0.60 12.71
N TYR A 19 -8.08 0.41 12.15
CA TYR A 19 -7.64 -0.83 11.55
C TYR A 19 -7.19 -1.79 12.66
N ASN A 20 -8.12 -2.61 13.14
CA ASN A 20 -7.88 -3.59 14.21
C ASN A 20 -7.51 -4.99 13.69
N ASP A 21 -7.49 -5.18 12.38
CA ASP A 21 -7.18 -6.45 11.72
C ASP A 21 -6.02 -6.24 10.72
N PRO A 22 -4.86 -6.88 10.96
CA PRO A 22 -3.73 -6.87 10.03
C PRO A 22 -4.07 -7.35 8.61
N ASN A 23 -5.01 -8.28 8.46
CA ASN A 23 -5.39 -8.77 7.14
C ASN A 23 -6.08 -7.66 6.33
N ARG A 24 -6.95 -6.87 6.95
CA ARG A 24 -7.56 -5.68 6.32
C ARG A 24 -6.54 -4.62 5.93
N ILE A 25 -5.50 -4.44 6.74
CA ILE A 25 -4.38 -3.54 6.40
C ILE A 25 -3.72 -4.01 5.10
N PHE A 26 -3.48 -5.31 4.93
CA PHE A 26 -2.89 -5.83 3.69
C PHE A 26 -3.83 -5.68 2.49
N MET A 27 -5.13 -5.87 2.69
CA MET A 27 -6.15 -5.69 1.65
C MET A 27 -6.16 -4.26 1.09
N GLU A 28 -5.94 -3.22 1.90
CA GLU A 28 -5.83 -1.84 1.40
C GLU A 28 -4.74 -1.66 0.34
N TYR A 29 -3.59 -2.33 0.50
CA TYR A 29 -2.50 -2.27 -0.48
C TYR A 29 -2.77 -3.15 -1.69
N ILE A 30 -3.41 -4.32 -1.50
CA ILE A 30 -3.80 -5.19 -2.60
C ILE A 30 -4.85 -4.50 -3.49
N ASP A 31 -5.82 -3.81 -2.89
CA ASP A 31 -6.81 -3.00 -3.61
C ASP A 31 -6.14 -1.89 -4.44
N ASN A 32 -5.11 -1.24 -3.88
CA ASN A 32 -4.33 -0.25 -4.64
C ASN A 32 -3.60 -0.87 -5.84
N SER A 33 -3.08 -2.09 -5.72
CA SER A 33 -2.47 -2.81 -6.84
C SER A 33 -3.49 -3.18 -7.92
N LEU A 34 -4.74 -3.45 -7.54
CA LEU A 34 -5.82 -3.76 -8.47
C LEU A 34 -6.32 -2.54 -9.23
N ASP A 35 -6.48 -1.41 -8.54
CA ASP A 35 -6.80 -0.14 -9.21
C ASP A 35 -5.70 0.24 -10.21
N SER A 36 -4.44 0.00 -9.83
CA SER A 36 -3.28 0.15 -10.71
C SER A 36 -3.31 -0.80 -11.92
N ALA A 37 -3.84 -2.02 -11.76
CA ALA A 37 -4.03 -2.97 -12.86
C ALA A 37 -5.09 -2.49 -13.87
N GLY A 38 -6.10 -1.75 -13.40
CA GLY A 38 -7.17 -1.18 -14.24
C GLY A 38 -6.67 -0.34 -15.41
N HIS A 39 -5.50 0.28 -15.29
CA HIS A 39 -4.83 1.01 -16.39
C HIS A 39 -4.52 0.15 -17.62
N TRP A 40 -4.41 -1.16 -17.46
CA TRP A 40 -4.11 -2.11 -18.53
C TRP A 40 -5.36 -2.88 -18.97
N PHE A 41 -6.53 -2.62 -18.39
CA PHE A 41 -7.76 -3.26 -18.81
C PHE A 41 -8.28 -2.64 -20.11
N SER A 42 -8.65 -3.47 -21.07
CA SER A 42 -9.29 -3.07 -22.32
C SER A 42 -10.71 -3.62 -22.37
N ASP A 43 -11.69 -2.71 -22.52
CA ASP A 43 -13.09 -3.08 -22.71
C ASP A 43 -13.31 -3.84 -24.03
N GLU A 44 -12.47 -3.58 -25.04
CA GLU A 44 -12.58 -4.22 -26.36
C GLU A 44 -12.19 -5.71 -26.33
N SER A 45 -11.14 -6.07 -25.59
CA SER A 45 -10.70 -7.47 -25.44
C SER A 45 -11.30 -8.16 -24.22
N VAL A 46 -12.05 -7.42 -23.38
CA VAL A 46 -12.59 -7.87 -22.09
C VAL A 46 -11.48 -8.55 -21.24
N GLY A 47 -10.31 -7.90 -21.20
CA GLY A 47 -9.11 -8.47 -20.60
C GLY A 47 -7.98 -7.45 -20.49
N TYR A 48 -6.89 -7.86 -19.84
CA TYR A 48 -5.72 -7.01 -19.70
C TYR A 48 -4.86 -7.05 -20.97
N THR A 49 -4.24 -5.93 -21.33
CA THR A 49 -3.33 -5.84 -22.48
C THR A 49 -1.97 -6.52 -22.23
N ARG A 50 -1.76 -7.05 -21.02
CA ARG A 50 -0.56 -7.78 -20.60
C ARG A 50 -0.86 -8.62 -19.35
N PRO A 51 -0.01 -9.62 -19.01
CA PRO A 51 -0.15 -10.38 -17.78
C PRO A 51 -0.04 -9.48 -16.53
N ILE A 52 -1.03 -9.58 -15.65
CA ILE A 52 -1.05 -8.92 -14.35
C ILE A 52 -0.61 -9.90 -13.26
N GLU A 53 0.35 -9.48 -12.46
CA GLU A 53 0.88 -10.24 -11.32
C GLU A 53 0.84 -9.34 -10.08
N ILE A 54 0.13 -9.80 -9.05
CA ILE A 54 0.07 -9.20 -7.72
C ILE A 54 0.41 -10.30 -6.73
N THR A 55 1.41 -10.07 -5.91
CA THR A 55 1.96 -11.05 -4.97
C THR A 55 1.91 -10.50 -3.55
N LEU A 56 1.47 -11.34 -2.63
CA LEU A 56 1.64 -11.13 -1.20
C LEU A 56 2.61 -12.20 -0.70
N LYS A 57 3.68 -11.76 -0.04
CA LYS A 57 4.68 -12.63 0.57
C LYS A 57 4.84 -12.30 2.04
N ILE A 58 4.61 -13.27 2.90
CA ILE A 58 4.78 -13.15 4.35
C ILE A 58 5.99 -13.99 4.74
N GLU A 59 6.98 -13.37 5.38
CA GLU A 59 8.26 -13.97 5.73
C GLU A 59 8.64 -13.63 7.18
N GLY A 60 9.51 -14.45 7.77
CA GLY A 60 9.97 -14.29 9.14
C GLY A 60 9.31 -15.27 10.11
N LYS A 61 10.05 -15.66 11.15
CA LYS A 61 9.57 -16.63 12.15
C LYS A 61 8.84 -15.96 13.30
N ASN A 62 9.10 -14.69 13.56
CA ASN A 62 8.53 -13.92 14.64
C ASN A 62 8.44 -12.43 14.27
N LYS A 63 7.89 -11.60 15.15
CA LYS A 63 7.68 -10.17 14.87
C LYS A 63 8.96 -9.38 14.54
N LYS A 64 10.14 -9.84 15.04
CA LYS A 64 11.41 -9.10 14.86
C LYS A 64 11.97 -9.26 13.45
N ASP A 65 11.81 -10.44 12.85
CA ASP A 65 12.20 -10.74 11.46
C ASP A 65 11.00 -10.77 10.51
N GLY A 66 9.81 -10.51 11.03
CA GLY A 66 8.54 -10.49 10.32
C GLY A 66 8.51 -9.40 9.25
N ARG A 67 8.20 -9.82 8.03
CA ARG A 67 8.14 -8.97 6.86
C ARG A 67 6.98 -9.39 5.98
N VAL A 68 6.15 -8.42 5.60
CA VAL A 68 5.09 -8.62 4.61
C VAL A 68 5.41 -7.77 3.40
N THR A 69 5.47 -8.39 2.22
CA THR A 69 5.75 -7.73 0.95
C THR A 69 4.54 -7.88 0.04
N ILE A 70 3.99 -6.77 -0.44
CA ILE A 70 2.94 -6.73 -1.44
C ILE A 70 3.56 -6.11 -2.69
N ALA A 71 3.65 -6.87 -3.77
CA ALA A 71 4.30 -6.42 -4.99
C ALA A 71 3.41 -6.67 -6.20
N ASP A 72 3.32 -5.67 -7.07
CA ASP A 72 2.62 -5.75 -8.35
C ASP A 72 3.51 -5.38 -9.53
N ASN A 73 3.16 -5.90 -10.70
CA ASN A 73 3.75 -5.51 -11.98
C ASN A 73 2.83 -4.53 -12.73
N CYS A 74 1.98 -3.75 -12.05
CA CYS A 74 0.94 -2.92 -12.66
C CYS A 74 1.48 -1.57 -13.15
N PHE A 75 0.66 -0.52 -13.17
CA PHE A 75 1.02 0.77 -13.75
C PHE A 75 2.12 1.51 -12.96
N GLY A 76 2.01 1.53 -11.63
CA GLY A 76 2.89 2.31 -10.74
C GLY A 76 2.26 3.64 -10.31
N ILE A 77 2.99 4.45 -9.56
CA ILE A 77 2.50 5.70 -8.94
C ILE A 77 2.99 6.92 -9.73
N THR A 78 2.07 7.69 -10.31
CA THR A 78 2.38 8.86 -11.14
C THR A 78 2.90 10.07 -10.38
N ASN A 79 2.43 10.27 -9.14
CA ASN A 79 2.92 11.36 -8.29
C ASN A 79 3.44 10.77 -6.97
N PHE A 80 4.66 10.24 -7.03
CA PHE A 80 5.26 9.51 -5.92
C PHE A 80 5.42 10.36 -4.65
N LYS A 81 5.59 11.68 -4.77
CA LYS A 81 5.63 12.56 -3.59
C LYS A 81 4.28 12.69 -2.90
N LYS A 82 3.18 12.63 -3.66
CA LYS A 82 1.82 12.68 -3.09
C LYS A 82 1.51 11.49 -2.20
N VAL A 83 2.18 10.35 -2.35
CA VAL A 83 2.05 9.16 -1.50
C VAL A 83 2.03 9.51 -0.01
N VAL A 84 2.91 10.42 0.42
CA VAL A 84 3.00 10.88 1.82
C VAL A 84 2.27 12.20 2.11
N GLN A 85 1.63 12.82 1.11
CA GLN A 85 0.93 14.12 1.24
C GLN A 85 -0.58 13.99 1.13
N SER A 86 -1.09 13.09 0.29
CA SER A 86 -2.51 12.93 0.02
C SER A 86 -3.14 12.11 1.14
N ILE A 87 -3.55 12.82 2.19
CA ILE A 87 -4.37 12.28 3.26
C ILE A 87 -5.78 12.87 3.12
N GLY A 88 -6.82 12.04 3.03
CA GLY A 88 -8.22 12.49 3.02
C GLY A 88 -8.76 13.01 1.68
N ASN A 89 -7.93 13.10 0.64
CA ASN A 89 -8.29 13.47 -0.74
C ASN A 89 -8.10 12.29 -1.71
N SER A 90 -8.56 11.11 -1.31
CA SER A 90 -8.63 10.00 -2.25
C SER A 90 -9.71 10.28 -3.29
N ASP A 91 -9.33 10.17 -4.57
CA ASP A 91 -10.26 10.20 -5.71
C ASP A 91 -11.27 9.04 -5.65
N LYS A 92 -11.07 8.06 -4.75
CA LYS A 92 -11.91 6.86 -4.56
C LYS A 92 -13.14 7.06 -3.66
N LYS A 93 -13.41 8.27 -3.15
CA LYS A 93 -14.61 8.56 -2.30
C LYS A 93 -15.96 8.19 -2.94
N ALA A 94 -16.00 7.89 -4.24
CA ALA A 94 -17.22 7.61 -5.00
C ALA A 94 -17.50 6.11 -5.27
N GLN A 95 -16.63 5.17 -4.90
CA GLN A 95 -16.82 3.74 -5.23
C GLN A 95 -17.11 2.91 -3.97
N GLY A 96 -18.36 2.45 -3.81
CA GLY A 96 -18.84 1.68 -2.65
C GLY A 96 -18.25 0.28 -2.46
N PHE A 97 -17.23 -0.10 -3.26
CA PHE A 97 -16.56 -1.40 -3.22
C PHE A 97 -15.11 -1.34 -2.72
N THR A 98 -14.55 -0.15 -2.49
CA THR A 98 -13.17 -0.03 -2.00
C THR A 98 -13.13 -0.10 -0.47
N ASN A 99 -12.22 -0.89 0.10
CA ASN A 99 -12.01 -0.91 1.56
C ASN A 99 -11.56 0.47 2.10
N GLY A 100 -10.97 1.30 1.24
CA GLY A 100 -10.52 2.65 1.55
C GLY A 100 -11.63 3.69 1.70
N GLN A 101 -12.39 3.66 2.80
CA GLN A 101 -13.47 4.63 3.07
C GLN A 101 -13.01 6.08 3.31
N PHE A 102 -11.71 6.33 3.53
CA PHE A 102 -11.26 7.65 3.99
C PHE A 102 -10.09 8.26 3.22
N GLY A 103 -9.46 7.55 2.28
CA GLY A 103 -8.22 8.02 1.66
C GLY A 103 -7.03 8.09 2.62
N TYR A 104 -7.00 7.18 3.60
CA TYR A 104 -5.92 6.97 4.57
C TYR A 104 -5.28 5.59 4.42
N GLY A 105 -5.63 4.82 3.39
CA GLY A 105 -5.26 3.41 3.25
C GLY A 105 -3.75 3.16 3.35
N ILE A 106 -2.92 4.10 2.89
CA ILE A 106 -1.46 4.00 3.02
C ILE A 106 -0.95 4.12 4.46
N TYR A 107 -1.69 4.80 5.35
CA TYR A 107 -1.31 4.97 6.75
C TYR A 107 -1.88 3.89 7.66
N SER A 108 -2.67 2.95 7.11
CA SER A 108 -3.20 1.80 7.84
C SER A 108 -2.09 0.97 8.49
N PHE A 109 -0.86 0.96 7.94
CA PHE A 109 0.28 0.23 8.50
C PHE A 109 0.57 0.58 9.96
N MET A 110 0.30 1.82 10.38
CA MET A 110 0.62 2.29 11.73
C MET A 110 -0.11 1.51 12.83
N ALA A 111 -1.18 0.81 12.50
CA ALA A 111 -1.88 -0.07 13.44
C ALA A 111 -1.26 -1.47 13.59
N ALA A 112 -0.33 -1.85 12.71
CA ALA A 112 0.27 -3.17 12.73
C ALA A 112 1.80 -3.18 12.85
N CYS A 113 2.50 -2.15 12.35
CA CYS A 113 3.96 -2.15 12.31
C CYS A 113 4.56 -0.75 12.37
N GLU A 114 5.86 -0.69 12.66
CA GLU A 114 6.59 0.58 12.79
C GLU A 114 7.05 1.14 11.46
N LYS A 115 7.25 0.29 10.46
CA LYS A 115 7.90 0.66 9.20
C LYS A 115 7.11 0.21 7.99
N LEU A 116 6.92 1.14 7.07
CA LEU A 116 6.41 0.96 5.72
C LEU A 116 7.46 1.42 4.71
N GLU A 117 7.74 0.62 3.71
CA GLU A 117 8.61 0.98 2.60
C GLU A 117 7.84 0.90 1.30
N VAL A 118 7.84 2.02 0.56
CA VAL A 118 7.14 2.13 -0.72
C VAL A 118 8.18 2.24 -1.81
N PHE A 119 8.07 1.37 -2.81
CA PHE A 119 8.81 1.45 -4.06
C PHE A 119 7.80 1.52 -5.21
N SER A 120 8.04 2.35 -6.20
CA SER A 120 7.19 2.34 -7.40
C SER A 120 7.96 2.77 -8.63
N LYS A 121 7.58 2.23 -9.77
CA LYS A 121 8.20 2.51 -11.06
C LYS A 121 7.12 2.67 -12.12
N LEU A 122 7.14 3.80 -12.81
CA LEU A 122 6.39 3.95 -14.06
C LEU A 122 7.21 3.38 -15.22
N HIS A 123 6.53 2.99 -16.29
CA HIS A 123 7.20 2.49 -17.48
C HIS A 123 8.14 3.55 -18.06
N LYS A 124 9.42 3.17 -18.31
CA LYS A 124 10.51 4.04 -18.79
C LYS A 124 10.96 5.14 -17.81
N GLU A 125 10.54 5.07 -16.55
CA GLU A 125 11.05 5.96 -15.49
C GLU A 125 11.93 5.19 -14.50
N ASP A 126 12.71 5.94 -13.72
CA ASP A 126 13.43 5.39 -12.58
C ASP A 126 12.47 4.92 -11.49
N ALA A 127 12.79 3.81 -10.81
CA ALA A 127 12.01 3.44 -9.64
C ALA A 127 12.35 4.39 -8.49
N LEU A 128 11.31 4.82 -7.77
CA LEU A 128 11.42 5.68 -6.61
C LEU A 128 11.16 4.87 -5.33
N TYR A 129 11.78 5.31 -4.25
CA TYR A 129 11.70 4.69 -2.93
C TYR A 129 11.49 5.75 -1.85
N ILE A 130 10.57 5.48 -0.92
CA ILE A 130 10.40 6.28 0.30
C ILE A 130 10.07 5.37 1.50
N PRO A 131 10.83 5.44 2.60
CA PRO A 131 10.44 4.83 3.86
C PRO A 131 9.55 5.78 4.67
N ILE A 132 8.56 5.20 5.33
CA ILE A 132 7.62 5.87 6.22
C ILE A 132 7.65 5.12 7.56
N LEU A 133 7.94 5.85 8.63
CA LEU A 133 8.05 5.32 9.99
C LEU A 133 6.92 5.87 10.84
N ARG A 134 6.27 5.01 11.62
CA ARG A 134 5.18 5.38 12.53
C ARG A 134 5.62 6.47 13.52
N LYS A 135 6.86 6.42 14.00
CA LYS A 135 7.45 7.45 14.89
C LYS A 135 7.50 8.86 14.30
N GLN A 136 7.48 9.02 12.96
CA GLN A 136 7.43 10.34 12.33
C GLN A 136 6.13 11.10 12.69
N PHE A 137 5.11 10.38 13.15
CA PHE A 137 3.82 10.92 13.53
C PHE A 137 3.70 11.15 15.06
N ASP A 138 4.77 10.97 15.84
CA ASP A 138 4.82 11.33 17.27
C ASP A 138 4.86 12.85 17.52
N GLU A 139 5.07 13.61 16.45
CA GLU A 139 5.18 15.06 16.49
C GLU A 139 3.85 15.75 16.84
N ALA A 140 3.95 16.87 17.59
CA ALA A 140 2.79 17.63 18.02
C ALA A 140 2.16 18.46 16.89
N ARG A 141 2.97 18.93 15.93
CA ARG A 141 2.53 19.79 14.82
C ARG A 141 2.83 19.12 13.49
N GLN A 142 1.96 19.34 12.50
CA GLN A 142 2.10 18.79 11.14
C GLN A 142 3.39 19.23 10.44
N GLU A 143 3.89 20.44 10.73
CA GLU A 143 5.12 20.99 10.15
C GLU A 143 6.40 20.33 10.67
N ASP A 144 6.31 19.66 11.82
CA ASP A 144 7.42 18.93 12.42
C ASP A 144 7.52 17.50 11.86
N VAL A 145 6.48 16.99 11.19
CA VAL A 145 6.53 15.70 10.48
C VAL A 145 7.37 15.83 9.22
N GLN A 146 8.51 15.17 9.21
CA GLN A 146 9.46 15.19 8.10
C GLN A 146 9.54 13.82 7.43
N PHE A 147 9.23 13.76 6.14
CA PHE A 147 9.54 12.60 5.30
C PHE A 147 10.85 12.83 4.53
N PRO A 148 11.68 11.79 4.36
CA PRO A 148 12.86 11.90 3.51
C PRO A 148 12.44 12.16 2.06
N ASP A 149 13.31 12.82 1.30
CA ASP A 149 13.12 12.94 -0.15
C ASP A 149 13.15 11.53 -0.80
N PRO A 150 12.28 11.25 -1.80
CA PRO A 150 12.31 10.00 -2.53
C PRO A 150 13.68 9.74 -3.15
N LYS A 151 14.16 8.51 -3.02
CA LYS A 151 15.44 8.08 -3.56
C LYS A 151 15.22 7.22 -4.80
N ILE A 152 16.15 7.29 -5.75
CA ILE A 152 16.16 6.38 -6.89
C ILE A 152 16.56 4.98 -6.41
N LYS A 153 15.78 3.97 -6.79
CA LYS A 153 16.07 2.55 -6.60
C LYS A 153 16.41 1.94 -7.96
N LYS A 154 17.67 1.53 -8.14
CA LYS A 154 18.13 0.97 -9.43
C LYS A 154 17.56 -0.43 -9.69
N ASP A 155 17.41 -1.22 -8.63
CA ASP A 155 16.95 -2.60 -8.72
C ASP A 155 15.45 -2.68 -8.43
N PHE A 156 14.64 -2.68 -9.49
CA PHE A 156 13.20 -2.91 -9.43
C PHE A 156 12.86 -4.14 -10.29
N PRO A 157 12.06 -5.09 -9.78
CA PRO A 157 11.93 -6.42 -10.37
C PRO A 157 11.17 -6.45 -11.72
N SER A 158 10.47 -5.37 -12.07
CA SER A 158 9.62 -5.30 -13.26
C SER A 158 9.84 -4.01 -14.07
N ILE A 159 9.21 -3.96 -15.25
CA ILE A 159 9.22 -2.76 -16.11
C ILE A 159 8.45 -1.57 -15.50
N SER A 160 7.44 -1.87 -14.68
CA SER A 160 6.60 -0.93 -13.93
C SER A 160 5.86 -1.67 -12.81
N GLY A 161 5.35 -0.94 -11.83
CA GLY A 161 4.55 -1.49 -10.73
C GLY A 161 4.90 -0.86 -9.39
N THR A 162 4.44 -1.48 -8.31
CA THR A 162 4.66 -1.00 -6.93
C THR A 162 5.08 -2.16 -6.03
N VAL A 163 5.98 -1.89 -5.08
CA VAL A 163 6.33 -2.82 -4.00
C VAL A 163 6.14 -2.10 -2.67
N ILE A 164 5.31 -2.68 -1.83
CA ILE A 164 5.06 -2.26 -0.46
C ILE A 164 5.67 -3.29 0.48
N ILE A 165 6.46 -2.84 1.44
CA ILE A 165 7.01 -3.71 2.49
C ILE A 165 6.61 -3.17 3.85
N LEU A 166 5.98 -4.02 4.64
CA LEU A 166 5.67 -3.79 6.04
C LEU A 166 6.64 -4.61 6.90
N SER A 167 7.22 -3.99 7.92
CA SER A 167 8.19 -4.64 8.81
C SER A 167 8.18 -4.00 10.20
N GLU A 168 8.85 -4.65 11.16
CA GLU A 168 8.87 -4.23 12.57
C GLU A 168 7.45 -4.26 13.16
N PHE A 169 6.80 -5.42 13.07
CA PHE A 169 5.42 -5.61 13.50
C PHE A 169 5.26 -5.55 15.02
N ASP A 170 4.12 -5.00 15.45
CA ASP A 170 3.66 -5.13 16.82
C ASP A 170 3.39 -6.60 17.14
N GLN A 171 3.54 -6.96 18.41
CA GLN A 171 3.47 -8.36 18.82
C GLN A 171 2.11 -8.99 18.55
N ASP A 172 1.05 -8.27 18.87
CA ASP A 172 -0.31 -8.78 18.75
C ASP A 172 -0.72 -8.80 17.28
N SER A 173 -0.34 -7.77 16.52
CA SER A 173 -0.59 -7.70 15.08
C SER A 173 0.09 -8.84 14.31
N TRP A 174 1.37 -9.15 14.59
CA TRP A 174 2.04 -10.29 13.93
C TRP A 174 1.35 -11.64 14.19
N LYS A 175 0.87 -11.86 15.42
CA LYS A 175 0.17 -13.11 15.79
C LYS A 175 -1.21 -13.24 15.17
N GLN A 176 -1.84 -12.13 14.82
CA GLN A 176 -3.18 -12.08 14.24
C GLN A 176 -3.18 -12.26 12.71
N ILE A 177 -2.01 -12.23 12.06
CA ILE A 177 -1.91 -12.51 10.62
C ILE A 177 -2.37 -13.94 10.37
N ASN A 178 -3.44 -14.07 9.59
CA ASN A 178 -4.06 -15.35 9.26
C ASN A 178 -4.07 -15.53 7.74
N THR A 179 -3.14 -16.34 7.23
CA THR A 179 -2.96 -16.56 5.80
C THR A 179 -4.18 -17.21 5.15
N GLU A 180 -4.89 -18.08 5.86
CA GLU A 180 -6.08 -18.76 5.34
C GLU A 180 -7.27 -17.81 5.22
N GLU A 181 -7.46 -16.93 6.20
CA GLU A 181 -8.50 -15.90 6.15
C GLU A 181 -8.21 -14.88 5.05
N LEU A 182 -6.97 -14.42 4.97
CA LEU A 182 -6.54 -13.49 3.94
C LEU A 182 -6.70 -14.11 2.54
N LYS A 183 -6.34 -15.39 2.35
CA LYS A 183 -6.58 -16.07 1.08
C LYS A 183 -8.07 -16.11 0.71
N LYS A 184 -8.95 -16.42 1.68
CA LYS A 184 -10.40 -16.41 1.46
C LYS A 184 -10.93 -15.01 1.13
N GLU A 185 -10.43 -14.00 1.81
CA GLU A 185 -10.82 -12.61 1.58
C GLU A 185 -10.39 -12.15 0.19
N MET A 186 -9.14 -12.47 -0.20
CA MET A 186 -8.63 -12.28 -1.55
C MET A 186 -9.53 -13.00 -2.58
N GLU A 187 -9.79 -14.30 -2.43
CA GLU A 187 -10.64 -15.06 -3.36
C GLU A 187 -12.05 -14.46 -3.50
N LYS A 188 -12.66 -14.05 -2.39
CA LYS A 188 -14.00 -13.43 -2.38
C LYS A 188 -14.00 -12.06 -3.05
N HIS A 189 -13.02 -11.22 -2.73
CA HIS A 189 -12.92 -9.87 -3.29
C HIS A 189 -12.55 -9.93 -4.79
N PHE A 190 -11.83 -10.97 -5.20
CA PHE A 190 -11.29 -11.11 -6.56
C PHE A 190 -12.09 -12.07 -7.45
N GLU A 191 -13.20 -12.66 -6.99
CA GLU A 191 -14.06 -13.53 -7.81
C GLU A 191 -14.49 -12.85 -9.13
N LEU A 192 -14.79 -11.54 -9.09
CA LEU A 192 -15.16 -10.76 -10.28
C LEU A 192 -13.96 -10.46 -11.20
N LEU A 193 -12.76 -10.33 -10.65
CA LEU A 193 -11.53 -10.09 -11.41
C LEU A 193 -11.00 -11.37 -12.06
N LEU A 194 -11.11 -12.50 -11.36
CA LEU A 194 -10.77 -13.84 -11.87
C LEU A 194 -11.66 -14.28 -13.03
N ARG A 195 -12.83 -13.65 -13.21
CA ARG A 195 -13.69 -13.86 -14.39
C ARG A 195 -13.17 -13.13 -15.64
N ARG A 196 -12.25 -12.18 -15.52
CA ARG A 196 -11.63 -11.46 -16.66
C ARG A 196 -10.54 -12.33 -17.27
N LYS A 197 -10.34 -12.26 -18.59
CA LYS A 197 -9.23 -12.98 -19.24
C LYS A 197 -7.91 -12.26 -18.97
N ASN A 198 -6.91 -13.03 -18.53
CA ASN A 198 -5.50 -12.63 -18.42
C ASN A 198 -4.75 -12.88 -19.73
#